data_AF-A0A9P6FWB8-F1
#
_entry.id   AF-A0A9P6FWB8-F1
#
_cell.length_a   1.000
_cell.length_b   1.000
_cell.length_c   1.000
_cell.angle_alpha   90.00
_cell.angle_beta   90.00
_cell.angle_gamma   90.00
#
_symmetry.space_group_name_H-M   'P 1'
#
loop_
_entity.id
_entity.type
_entity.pdbx_description
1 polymer ?
#
loop_
_entity_poly.entity_id
_entity_poly.type
_entity_poly.pdbx_seq_one_letter_code
_entity_poly.pdbx_strand_id
1 'polypeptide(L)'
;MLPSGLPMLALGTIITAVAVSVALAAPESAATGRLRCRCLPTQPCWPNSDTWAALGQDVGGRLIPTKPAAYECHNPNYDSAKCDAIKAGYHYDYWRQQQPGAVQQTNWEVFQGKGCLDFNQTDVCHQGAVPLYTVNATNFEDVQKTVRFAAKHNVRLVVKNTGHDYLGRSIGAYSLNLWVFYMKKIEFNDNFVPEGAPAGTESKGAVILGSGAIWRDVFKAADDHNVFVLGGADPTVGTSGGFCQGGGHHALSTKVGLCVDNVLQYKIVTADGELKVANAYQNKDLFWALRGGGGGTFGVVVEATYKTHPAFKNIVYATSYILYNITDPTVTRQKVINKFLSYQHEWSNNGWSGYAFIQQNSMAAVYYLPDQDVATATKQYQPFLDYANSVGAKAFGNLTSYSSFYDLFSATALTTGTRNAGVQVVLGSRLIPRSTFAAQTKVNKLSEAFMNIQDDLYDFGNPEGTILTHLVAGGQVAKGTTAETSVLPAWRRALMHVVLVASWLTETPPAEQQLVQRKLTQSTDRLRKLTPGSGAYVNEADPNEPDWKGAFFGANYKRLKSIKDQVDPHGLFACHNCVGSDDWNKDLLCPRRR
;
A
#
# COMPACT_ATOMS: atom_id res chain seq x y z
N MET A 1 56.09 63.32 43.89
CA MET A 1 56.90 62.69 42.82
C MET A 1 57.26 61.29 43.29
N LEU A 2 57.03 60.29 42.42
CA LEU A 2 57.33 58.84 42.60
C LEU A 2 58.79 58.56 43.06
N PRO A 3 59.19 57.34 43.49
CA PRO A 3 58.43 56.08 43.73
C PRO A 3 58.83 55.26 45.00
N SER A 4 58.16 54.11 45.15
CA SER A 4 58.63 52.78 45.63
C SER A 4 58.85 52.47 47.12
N GLY A 5 58.19 51.38 47.57
CA GLY A 5 58.54 50.60 48.76
C GLY A 5 57.44 49.65 49.26
N LEU A 6 57.47 48.37 48.85
CA LEU A 6 56.86 47.21 49.56
C LEU A 6 57.73 46.84 50.80
N PRO A 7 57.36 45.89 51.70
CA PRO A 7 56.06 45.29 52.07
C PRO A 7 55.84 45.19 53.61
N MET A 8 54.63 44.82 54.07
CA MET A 8 54.46 44.09 55.35
C MET A 8 53.14 43.30 55.39
N LEU A 9 53.24 42.06 55.88
CA LEU A 9 52.17 41.07 56.04
C LEU A 9 51.12 41.47 57.08
N ALA A 10 49.86 41.04 56.90
CA ALA A 10 49.06 40.41 57.97
C ALA A 10 47.78 39.74 57.42
N LEU A 11 47.38 38.66 58.11
CA LEU A 11 46.37 37.66 57.82
C LEU A 11 44.93 38.19 57.61
N GLY A 12 44.12 37.45 56.83
CA GLY A 12 42.67 37.60 56.80
C GLY A 12 41.93 36.51 56.00
N THR A 13 41.47 35.48 56.71
CA THR A 13 40.24 34.68 56.52
C THR A 13 39.76 34.30 55.10
N ILE A 14 39.80 32.99 54.83
CA ILE A 14 39.21 32.33 53.65
C ILE A 14 37.68 32.32 53.78
N ILE A 15 36.98 32.94 52.82
CA ILE A 15 35.55 32.73 52.56
C ILE A 15 35.45 31.87 51.29
N THR A 16 35.06 30.60 51.45
CA THR A 16 34.70 29.71 50.34
C THR A 16 33.32 30.09 49.80
N ALA A 17 33.29 30.72 48.63
CA ALA A 17 32.09 30.87 47.82
C ALA A 17 31.86 29.59 47.00
N VAL A 18 30.74 28.90 47.24
CA VAL A 18 30.28 27.77 46.41
C VAL A 18 29.65 28.35 45.15
N ALA A 19 30.33 28.20 44.02
CA ALA A 19 29.75 28.47 42.70
C ALA A 19 28.91 27.26 42.28
N VAL A 20 27.59 27.44 42.21
CA VAL A 20 26.67 26.47 41.58
C VAL A 20 26.80 26.61 40.07
N SER A 21 27.52 25.70 39.43
CA SER A 21 27.54 25.57 37.97
C SER A 21 26.25 24.90 37.50
N VAL A 22 25.33 25.69 36.94
CA VAL A 22 24.22 25.16 36.14
C VAL A 22 24.81 24.65 34.83
N ALA A 23 24.99 23.33 34.73
CA ALA A 23 25.31 22.68 33.47
C ALA A 23 24.08 22.73 32.56
N LEU A 24 24.07 23.65 31.61
CA LEU A 24 23.19 23.58 30.45
C LEU A 24 23.58 22.31 29.67
N ALA A 25 22.74 21.28 29.76
CA ALA A 25 22.86 20.11 28.90
C ALA A 25 22.71 20.57 27.45
N ALA A 26 23.80 20.48 26.68
CA ALA A 26 23.73 20.56 25.23
C ALA A 26 22.80 19.45 24.72
N PRO A 27 21.99 19.68 23.68
CA PRO A 27 21.23 18.61 23.07
C PRO A 27 22.22 17.54 22.60
N GLU A 28 22.01 16.29 23.02
CA GLU A 28 22.72 15.15 22.45
C GLU A 28 22.60 15.24 20.93
N SER A 29 23.73 15.44 20.27
CA SER A 29 23.84 15.24 18.82
C SER A 29 23.29 13.85 18.54
N ALA A 30 22.18 13.78 17.81
CA ALA A 30 21.67 12.53 17.27
C ALA A 30 22.85 11.86 16.54
N ALA A 31 23.42 10.82 17.14
CA ALA A 31 24.50 10.06 16.55
C ALA A 31 23.97 9.57 15.20
N THR A 32 24.56 10.07 14.11
CA THR A 32 24.17 9.66 12.77
C THR A 32 24.52 8.17 12.63
N GLY A 33 23.52 7.31 12.78
CA GLY A 33 23.68 5.88 12.69
C GLY A 33 24.29 5.50 11.34
N ARG A 34 25.51 4.95 11.35
CA ARG A 34 26.16 4.54 10.10
C ARG A 34 25.45 3.30 9.54
N LEU A 35 24.83 3.42 8.37
CA LEU A 35 24.26 2.30 7.63
C LEU A 35 25.34 1.26 7.31
N ARG A 36 24.98 -0.03 7.35
CA ARG A 36 25.87 -1.17 7.09
C ARG A 36 25.19 -2.17 6.17
N CYS A 37 25.99 -2.95 5.43
CA CYS A 37 25.44 -4.08 4.69
C CYS A 37 24.78 -5.08 5.64
N ARG A 38 23.65 -5.64 5.23
CA ARG A 38 22.95 -6.71 5.94
C ARG A 38 23.83 -7.94 6.02
N CYS A 39 23.72 -8.65 7.13
CA CYS A 39 24.36 -9.93 7.27
C CYS A 39 23.67 -10.97 6.38
N LEU A 40 24.45 -11.66 5.56
CA LEU A 40 23.97 -12.68 4.62
C LEU A 40 24.21 -14.10 5.17
N PRO A 41 23.41 -15.10 4.78
CA PRO A 41 23.55 -16.49 5.24
C PRO A 41 24.94 -17.12 5.04
N THR A 42 25.71 -16.62 4.08
CA THR A 42 27.05 -17.09 3.76
C THR A 42 28.14 -16.41 4.59
N GLN A 43 27.80 -15.48 5.47
CA GLN A 43 28.74 -14.66 6.23
C GLN A 43 28.83 -15.10 7.71
N PRO A 44 29.99 -14.93 8.37
CA PRO A 44 30.17 -15.30 9.78
C PRO A 44 29.26 -14.57 10.77
N CYS A 45 28.73 -13.40 10.41
CA CYS A 45 27.80 -12.65 11.25
C CYS A 45 26.39 -13.27 11.30
N TRP A 46 26.09 -14.25 10.44
CA TRP A 46 24.73 -14.79 10.32
C TRP A 46 24.41 -15.59 11.57
N PRO A 47 23.22 -15.42 12.18
CA PRO A 47 22.87 -16.17 13.37
C PRO A 47 22.98 -17.68 13.11
N ASN A 48 23.64 -18.39 14.03
CA ASN A 48 23.75 -19.85 13.98
C ASN A 48 22.43 -20.51 14.42
N SER A 49 22.36 -21.84 14.36
CA SER A 49 21.17 -22.63 14.73
C SER A 49 20.66 -22.29 16.13
N ASP A 50 21.55 -22.16 17.11
CA ASP A 50 21.18 -21.92 18.51
C ASP A 50 20.59 -20.53 18.69
N THR A 51 21.13 -19.54 17.97
CA THR A 51 20.64 -18.17 17.98
C THR A 51 19.24 -18.07 17.35
N TRP A 52 19.00 -18.81 16.25
CA TRP A 52 17.66 -18.92 15.67
C TRP A 52 16.69 -19.67 16.60
N ALA A 53 17.14 -20.75 17.22
CA ALA A 53 16.33 -21.51 18.18
C ALA A 53 15.94 -20.65 19.39
N ALA A 54 16.86 -19.81 19.89
CA ALA A 54 16.59 -18.86 20.97
C ALA A 54 15.50 -17.84 20.57
N LEU A 55 15.57 -17.27 19.36
CA LEU A 55 14.47 -16.44 18.86
C LEU A 55 13.16 -17.23 18.82
N GLY A 56 13.21 -18.48 18.35
CA GLY A 56 12.06 -19.39 18.32
C GLY A 56 11.44 -19.57 19.70
N GLN A 57 12.24 -19.75 20.74
CA GLN A 57 11.77 -19.81 22.14
C GLN A 57 11.19 -18.47 22.60
N ASP A 58 11.88 -17.37 22.32
CA ASP A 58 11.45 -16.02 22.71
C ASP A 58 10.07 -15.66 22.15
N VAL A 59 9.79 -16.04 20.89
CA VAL A 59 8.47 -15.84 20.25
C VAL A 59 7.52 -17.01 20.48
N GLY A 60 7.76 -17.86 21.48
CA GLY A 60 6.84 -18.93 21.89
C GLY A 60 6.61 -20.01 20.82
N GLY A 61 7.65 -20.42 20.13
CA GLY A 61 7.63 -21.46 19.08
C GLY A 61 7.15 -20.97 17.71
N ARG A 62 6.94 -19.66 17.52
CA ARG A 62 6.35 -19.08 16.30
C ARG A 62 7.36 -18.74 15.19
N LEU A 63 8.61 -19.20 15.30
CA LEU A 63 9.61 -19.08 14.24
C LEU A 63 9.49 -20.26 13.25
N ILE A 64 9.29 -19.94 11.99
CA ILE A 64 9.08 -20.90 10.90
C ILE A 64 10.28 -20.83 9.95
N PRO A 65 10.99 -21.95 9.68
CA PRO A 65 11.88 -22.05 8.54
C PRO A 65 11.05 -21.98 7.24
N THR A 66 11.19 -20.90 6.50
CA THR A 66 10.24 -20.58 5.41
C THR A 66 10.72 -21.10 4.07
N LYS A 67 9.81 -21.74 3.33
CA LYS A 67 10.03 -22.28 2.00
C LYS A 67 9.10 -21.61 0.98
N PRO A 68 9.44 -21.60 -0.31
CA PRO A 68 8.52 -21.19 -1.36
C PRO A 68 7.21 -21.98 -1.32
N ALA A 69 6.12 -21.36 -1.74
CA ALA A 69 4.78 -21.95 -1.63
C ALA A 69 4.60 -23.25 -2.43
N ALA A 70 5.37 -23.42 -3.52
CA ALA A 70 5.35 -24.62 -4.34
C ALA A 70 6.42 -25.66 -3.96
N TYR A 71 7.13 -25.50 -2.84
CA TYR A 71 8.31 -26.31 -2.49
C TYR A 71 8.09 -27.83 -2.55
N GLU A 72 6.95 -28.32 -2.05
CA GLU A 72 6.58 -29.73 -2.04
C GLU A 72 6.10 -30.27 -3.40
N CYS A 73 6.04 -29.42 -4.42
CA CYS A 73 5.83 -29.84 -5.81
C CYS A 73 7.12 -30.24 -6.53
N HIS A 74 8.30 -30.09 -5.92
CA HIS A 74 9.59 -30.32 -6.57
C HIS A 74 10.49 -31.32 -5.85
N ASN A 75 11.29 -32.06 -6.62
CA ASN A 75 12.31 -32.94 -6.07
C ASN A 75 13.41 -32.14 -5.33
N PRO A 76 14.04 -32.72 -4.29
CA PRO A 76 13.79 -34.06 -3.73
C PRO A 76 12.64 -34.13 -2.72
N ASN A 77 11.90 -33.03 -2.50
CA ASN A 77 10.90 -32.90 -1.43
C ASN A 77 9.47 -33.18 -1.92
N TYR A 78 9.33 -33.79 -3.09
CA TYR A 78 8.04 -34.00 -3.75
C TYR A 78 7.12 -34.84 -2.87
N ASP A 79 5.92 -34.32 -2.65
CA ASP A 79 4.81 -34.99 -1.98
C ASP A 79 3.56 -34.73 -2.81
N SER A 80 3.02 -35.78 -3.43
CA SER A 80 1.91 -35.65 -4.37
C SER A 80 0.67 -35.04 -3.73
N ALA A 81 0.33 -35.45 -2.51
CA ALA A 81 -0.86 -34.96 -1.82
C ALA A 81 -0.73 -33.48 -1.44
N LYS A 82 0.45 -33.07 -0.95
CA LYS A 82 0.72 -31.66 -0.67
C LYS A 82 0.74 -30.82 -1.93
N CYS A 83 1.36 -31.32 -3.00
CA CYS A 83 1.41 -30.61 -4.27
C CYS A 83 0.01 -30.38 -4.86
N ASP A 84 -0.87 -31.38 -4.80
CA ASP A 84 -2.25 -31.23 -5.27
C ASP A 84 -3.04 -30.21 -4.42
N ALA A 85 -2.83 -30.19 -3.11
CA ALA A 85 -3.42 -29.18 -2.23
C ALA A 85 -2.90 -27.76 -2.52
N ILE A 86 -1.59 -27.63 -2.81
CA ILE A 86 -0.97 -26.37 -3.24
C ILE A 86 -1.63 -25.90 -4.54
N LYS A 87 -1.69 -26.75 -5.57
CA LYS A 87 -2.29 -26.41 -6.87
C LYS A 87 -3.74 -25.93 -6.73
N ALA A 88 -4.52 -26.58 -5.87
CA ALA A 88 -5.92 -26.19 -5.62
C ALA A 88 -6.05 -24.81 -4.96
N GLY A 89 -5.09 -24.41 -4.11
CA GLY A 89 -5.11 -23.12 -3.40
C GLY A 89 -4.26 -22.02 -4.05
N TYR A 90 -3.36 -22.34 -4.98
CA TYR A 90 -2.28 -21.45 -5.39
C TYR A 90 -2.77 -20.12 -5.98
N HIS A 91 -3.88 -20.17 -6.71
CA HIS A 91 -4.52 -19.02 -7.33
C HIS A 91 -5.68 -18.44 -6.50
N TYR A 92 -5.72 -18.75 -5.20
CA TYR A 92 -6.71 -18.22 -4.27
C TYR A 92 -6.04 -17.30 -3.26
N ASP A 93 -6.45 -16.04 -3.28
CA ASP A 93 -5.88 -14.97 -2.45
C ASP A 93 -5.89 -15.27 -0.95
N TYR A 94 -6.95 -15.90 -0.42
CA TYR A 94 -7.02 -16.30 0.99
C TYR A 94 -6.03 -17.40 1.33
N TRP A 95 -5.81 -18.36 0.43
CA TRP A 95 -4.83 -19.41 0.67
C TRP A 95 -3.43 -18.81 0.69
N ARG A 96 -3.11 -17.93 -0.28
CA ARG A 96 -1.79 -17.29 -0.37
C ARG A 96 -1.45 -16.42 0.84
N GLN A 97 -2.39 -15.61 1.33
CA GLN A 97 -2.12 -14.76 2.51
C GLN A 97 -1.82 -15.59 3.76
N GLN A 98 -2.27 -16.85 3.82
CA GLN A 98 -2.04 -17.82 4.89
C GLN A 98 -0.74 -18.63 4.72
N GLN A 99 0.02 -18.42 3.64
CA GLN A 99 1.31 -19.08 3.47
C GLN A 99 2.44 -18.14 3.95
N PRO A 100 3.39 -18.62 4.77
CA PRO A 100 4.50 -17.80 5.25
C PRO A 100 5.44 -17.36 4.12
N GLY A 101 5.55 -18.18 3.06
CA GLY A 101 6.43 -17.97 1.91
C GLY A 101 5.73 -17.50 0.62
N ALA A 102 4.48 -17.05 0.69
CA ALA A 102 3.76 -16.52 -0.47
C ALA A 102 3.39 -15.04 -0.32
N VAL A 103 3.32 -14.38 -1.47
CA VAL A 103 2.68 -13.07 -1.69
C VAL A 103 1.66 -13.19 -2.83
N GLN A 104 0.78 -12.20 -3.00
CA GLN A 104 -0.31 -12.30 -3.98
C GLN A 104 0.18 -12.28 -5.42
N GLN A 105 1.24 -11.50 -5.70
CA GLN A 105 1.86 -11.38 -7.02
C GLN A 105 3.21 -12.12 -7.05
N THR A 106 3.27 -13.23 -7.79
CA THR A 106 4.38 -14.22 -7.73
C THR A 106 5.67 -13.72 -8.35
N ASN A 107 5.63 -12.69 -9.21
CA ASN A 107 6.83 -12.07 -9.76
C ASN A 107 7.75 -11.48 -8.66
N TRP A 108 7.19 -11.17 -7.48
CA TRP A 108 7.98 -10.70 -6.33
C TRP A 108 8.59 -11.82 -5.49
N GLU A 109 8.26 -13.09 -5.75
CA GLU A 109 8.89 -14.26 -5.12
C GLU A 109 10.21 -14.64 -5.81
N VAL A 110 10.54 -14.01 -6.93
CA VAL A 110 11.76 -14.23 -7.71
C VAL A 110 12.86 -13.27 -7.28
N PHE A 111 14.08 -13.78 -7.14
CA PHE A 111 15.28 -12.96 -6.92
C PHE A 111 16.41 -13.41 -7.85
N GLN A 112 17.00 -12.46 -8.58
CA GLN A 112 18.08 -12.72 -9.55
C GLN A 112 17.73 -13.84 -10.56
N GLY A 113 16.49 -13.85 -11.03
CA GLY A 113 15.99 -14.84 -12.00
C GLY A 113 15.73 -16.24 -11.40
N LYS A 114 15.81 -16.40 -10.08
CA LYS A 114 15.55 -17.66 -9.39
C LYS A 114 14.30 -17.56 -8.54
N GLY A 115 13.44 -18.56 -8.63
CA GLY A 115 12.21 -18.70 -7.84
C GLY A 115 11.68 -20.13 -7.88
N CYS A 116 10.44 -20.31 -7.45
CA CYS A 116 9.75 -21.59 -7.41
C CYS A 116 8.26 -21.33 -7.58
N LEU A 117 7.87 -21.11 -8.85
CA LEU A 117 6.56 -20.60 -9.24
C LEU A 117 5.71 -21.58 -10.03
N ASP A 118 6.32 -22.66 -10.52
CA ASP A 118 5.68 -23.72 -11.28
C ASP A 118 5.44 -24.96 -10.40
N PHE A 119 4.94 -26.03 -11.00
CA PHE A 119 4.65 -27.29 -10.31
C PHE A 119 5.32 -28.49 -10.98
N ASN A 120 6.35 -28.24 -11.80
CA ASN A 120 7.06 -29.28 -12.51
C ASN A 120 8.06 -29.95 -11.56
N GLN A 121 7.81 -31.22 -11.26
CA GLN A 121 8.56 -31.98 -10.26
C GLN A 121 10.07 -32.00 -10.48
N THR A 122 10.53 -31.94 -11.73
CA THR A 122 11.95 -32.00 -12.06
C THR A 122 12.65 -30.65 -12.01
N ASP A 123 11.91 -29.55 -12.02
CA ASP A 123 12.48 -28.21 -12.00
C ASP A 123 13.02 -27.88 -10.60
N VAL A 124 14.12 -27.12 -10.55
CA VAL A 124 14.76 -26.79 -9.29
C VAL A 124 13.98 -25.68 -8.59
N CYS A 125 13.33 -26.02 -7.48
CA CYS A 125 12.69 -25.03 -6.62
C CYS A 125 13.74 -24.18 -5.88
N HIS A 126 13.97 -22.95 -6.35
CA HIS A 126 14.86 -22.01 -5.69
C HIS A 126 14.11 -21.18 -4.63
N GLN A 127 14.82 -20.82 -3.55
CA GLN A 127 14.29 -19.92 -2.51
C GLN A 127 13.85 -18.56 -3.07
N GLY A 128 14.56 -18.02 -4.06
CA GLY A 128 14.25 -16.71 -4.65
C GLY A 128 14.23 -15.59 -3.62
N ALA A 129 13.20 -14.75 -3.68
CA ALA A 129 12.98 -13.67 -2.72
C ALA A 129 12.25 -14.13 -1.44
N VAL A 130 11.84 -15.39 -1.36
CA VAL A 130 11.12 -15.93 -0.20
C VAL A 130 12.02 -15.87 1.04
N PRO A 131 11.55 -15.31 2.17
CA PRO A 131 12.34 -15.20 3.41
C PRO A 131 12.85 -16.56 3.87
N LEU A 132 13.99 -16.60 4.56
CA LEU A 132 14.54 -17.86 5.10
C LEU A 132 13.86 -18.27 6.39
N TYR A 133 13.43 -17.29 7.16
CA TYR A 133 12.66 -17.47 8.38
C TYR A 133 11.48 -16.51 8.40
N THR A 134 10.37 -16.96 8.96
CA THR A 134 9.20 -16.12 9.23
C THR A 134 8.82 -16.27 10.70
N VAL A 135 8.66 -15.15 11.42
CA VAL A 135 7.96 -15.13 12.70
C VAL A 135 6.47 -14.91 12.42
N ASN A 136 5.65 -15.87 12.82
CA ASN A 136 4.20 -15.73 12.84
C ASN A 136 3.80 -14.93 14.09
N ALA A 137 3.69 -13.60 13.99
CA ALA A 137 3.39 -12.76 15.13
C ALA A 137 1.89 -12.76 15.47
N THR A 138 1.58 -12.96 16.75
CA THR A 138 0.21 -13.00 17.27
C THR A 138 -0.11 -11.87 18.25
N ASN A 139 0.92 -11.19 18.76
CA ASN A 139 0.84 -10.08 19.69
C ASN A 139 1.99 -9.08 19.41
N PHE A 140 2.00 -7.95 20.12
CA PHE A 140 3.01 -6.91 19.89
C PHE A 140 4.38 -7.29 20.48
N GLU A 141 4.43 -8.16 21.49
CA GLU A 141 5.68 -8.62 22.10
C GLU A 141 6.50 -9.49 21.12
N ASP A 142 5.84 -10.32 20.30
CA ASP A 142 6.47 -11.07 19.20
C ASP A 142 7.14 -10.11 18.21
N VAL A 143 6.46 -9.00 17.89
CA VAL A 143 6.98 -7.94 17.02
C VAL A 143 8.20 -7.28 17.65
N GLN A 144 8.14 -6.89 18.93
CA GLN A 144 9.27 -6.27 19.63
C GLN A 144 10.49 -7.20 19.66
N LYS A 145 10.30 -8.47 20.02
CA LYS A 145 11.38 -9.48 20.06
C LYS A 145 12.03 -9.67 18.69
N THR A 146 11.21 -9.77 17.64
CA THR A 146 11.68 -9.93 16.25
C THR A 146 12.44 -8.70 15.74
N VAL A 147 11.93 -7.50 16.01
CA VAL A 147 12.59 -6.24 15.64
C VAL A 147 13.95 -6.11 16.33
N ARG A 148 14.00 -6.33 17.65
CA ARG A 148 15.25 -6.27 18.41
C ARG A 148 16.26 -7.33 17.95
N PHE A 149 15.80 -8.54 17.64
CA PHE A 149 16.64 -9.59 17.06
C PHE A 149 17.25 -9.16 15.71
N ALA A 150 16.41 -8.69 14.78
CA ALA A 150 16.87 -8.28 13.46
C ALA A 150 17.86 -7.10 13.53
N ALA A 151 17.60 -6.12 14.40
CA ALA A 151 18.50 -5.01 14.67
C ALA A 151 19.85 -5.48 15.24
N LYS A 152 19.82 -6.33 16.28
CA LYS A 152 21.01 -6.86 16.96
C LYS A 152 21.92 -7.64 16.01
N HIS A 153 21.33 -8.49 15.17
CA HIS A 153 22.07 -9.37 14.26
C HIS A 153 22.24 -8.78 12.84
N ASN A 154 21.74 -7.57 12.62
CA ASN A 154 21.77 -6.88 11.32
C ASN A 154 21.26 -7.77 10.16
N VAL A 155 20.23 -8.57 10.44
CA VAL A 155 19.51 -9.37 9.44
C VAL A 155 18.51 -8.46 8.73
N ARG A 156 18.30 -8.66 7.42
CA ARG A 156 17.25 -7.94 6.69
C ARG A 156 15.89 -8.29 7.28
N LEU A 157 15.21 -7.30 7.85
CA LEU A 157 13.83 -7.45 8.31
C LEU A 157 12.86 -7.08 7.18
N VAL A 158 11.90 -7.96 6.91
CA VAL A 158 10.77 -7.72 6.01
C VAL A 158 9.49 -7.82 6.83
N VAL A 159 8.51 -6.97 6.55
CA VAL A 159 7.21 -6.99 7.24
C VAL A 159 6.14 -7.43 6.25
N LYS A 160 5.45 -8.52 6.55
CA LYS A 160 4.34 -9.03 5.75
C LYS A 160 3.04 -8.97 6.54
N ASN A 161 2.03 -8.34 5.94
CA ASN A 161 0.64 -8.53 6.35
C ASN A 161 0.02 -9.63 5.47
N THR A 162 -0.69 -9.25 4.41
CA THR A 162 -1.42 -10.16 3.52
C THR A 162 -0.65 -10.56 2.26
N GLY A 163 0.50 -9.92 1.99
CA GLY A 163 1.30 -10.14 0.79
C GLY A 163 0.76 -9.47 -0.48
N HIS A 164 -0.19 -8.54 -0.36
CA HIS A 164 -0.86 -7.85 -1.49
C HIS A 164 0.01 -6.87 -2.30
N ASP A 165 1.26 -6.65 -1.90
CA ASP A 165 2.05 -5.52 -2.40
C ASP A 165 2.45 -5.67 -3.88
N TYR A 166 2.07 -4.69 -4.71
CA TYR A 166 2.40 -4.66 -6.14
C TYR A 166 3.84 -4.23 -6.46
N LEU A 167 4.65 -3.86 -5.46
CA LEU A 167 6.04 -3.40 -5.61
C LEU A 167 7.05 -4.33 -4.91
N GLY A 168 6.61 -5.50 -4.42
CA GLY A 168 7.46 -6.47 -3.73
C GLY A 168 7.95 -6.03 -2.35
N ARG A 169 7.30 -5.05 -1.71
CA ARG A 169 7.76 -4.45 -0.43
C ARG A 169 7.54 -5.33 0.80
N SER A 170 6.79 -6.42 0.66
CA SER A 170 6.45 -7.37 1.75
C SER A 170 7.17 -8.72 1.65
N ILE A 171 8.22 -8.79 0.81
CA ILE A 171 9.06 -9.98 0.58
C ILE A 171 10.51 -9.54 0.29
N GLY A 172 11.48 -10.42 0.43
CA GLY A 172 12.88 -10.08 0.14
C GLY A 172 13.86 -11.19 0.44
N ALA A 173 14.82 -11.41 -0.47
CA ALA A 173 15.85 -12.43 -0.32
C ALA A 173 16.69 -12.21 0.95
N TYR A 174 17.17 -13.32 1.52
CA TYR A 174 18.06 -13.35 2.69
C TYR A 174 17.49 -12.63 3.92
N SER A 175 16.17 -12.69 4.11
CA SER A 175 15.47 -11.96 5.16
C SER A 175 14.90 -12.85 6.26
N LEU A 176 14.68 -12.20 7.40
CA LEU A 176 13.71 -12.59 8.42
C LEU A 176 12.42 -11.83 8.14
N ASN A 177 11.33 -12.56 7.94
CA ASN A 177 10.01 -11.98 7.75
C ASN A 177 9.24 -11.93 9.07
N LEU A 178 8.67 -10.79 9.36
CA LEU A 178 7.75 -10.58 10.45
C LEU A 178 6.33 -10.57 9.88
N TRP A 179 5.61 -11.65 10.10
CA TRP A 179 4.29 -11.87 9.53
C TRP A 179 3.22 -11.54 10.58
N VAL A 180 2.59 -10.37 10.43
CA VAL A 180 1.64 -9.81 11.42
C VAL A 180 0.18 -10.21 11.17
N PHE A 181 -0.05 -11.10 10.19
CA PHE A 181 -1.39 -11.45 9.70
C PHE A 181 -2.30 -12.03 10.80
N TYR A 182 -1.77 -12.67 11.84
CA TYR A 182 -2.59 -13.30 12.88
C TYR A 182 -2.95 -12.36 14.04
N MET A 183 -2.58 -11.08 13.96
CA MET A 183 -3.09 -10.05 14.86
C MET A 183 -4.50 -9.61 14.42
N LYS A 184 -5.52 -10.47 14.69
CA LYS A 184 -6.88 -10.40 14.12
C LYS A 184 -7.90 -9.56 14.90
N LYS A 185 -7.47 -8.74 15.87
CA LYS A 185 -8.38 -7.95 16.70
C LYS A 185 -9.33 -7.09 15.86
N ILE A 186 -10.62 -7.08 16.20
CA ILE A 186 -11.65 -6.16 15.69
C ILE A 186 -12.51 -5.77 16.89
N GLU A 187 -12.46 -4.51 17.29
CA GLU A 187 -13.18 -4.00 18.48
C GLU A 187 -13.81 -2.64 18.16
N PHE A 188 -15.13 -2.54 18.26
CA PHE A 188 -15.85 -1.27 18.09
C PHE A 188 -15.93 -0.50 19.41
N ASN A 189 -15.81 0.82 19.33
CA ASN A 189 -15.92 1.72 20.48
C ASN A 189 -16.61 3.02 20.05
N ASP A 190 -17.83 3.23 20.54
CA ASP A 190 -18.64 4.41 20.20
C ASP A 190 -18.13 5.69 20.86
N ASN A 191 -17.35 5.56 21.93
CA ASN A 191 -16.86 6.67 22.75
C ASN A 191 -15.32 6.71 22.78
N PHE A 192 -14.66 6.42 21.65
CA PHE A 192 -13.21 6.40 21.59
C PHE A 192 -12.60 7.80 21.76
N VAL A 193 -11.65 7.90 22.68
CA VAL A 193 -10.78 9.07 22.87
C VAL A 193 -9.34 8.62 22.60
N PRO A 194 -8.59 9.28 21.70
CA PRO A 194 -7.19 8.94 21.46
C PRO A 194 -6.35 8.98 22.75
N GLU A 195 -5.46 8.02 22.92
CA GLU A 195 -4.63 7.93 24.12
C GLU A 195 -3.75 9.19 24.25
N GLY A 196 -3.63 9.72 25.47
CA GLY A 196 -2.89 10.95 25.73
C GLY A 196 -3.60 12.25 25.30
N ALA A 197 -4.85 12.18 24.85
CA ALA A 197 -5.66 13.38 24.62
C ALA A 197 -5.99 14.09 25.95
N PRO A 198 -6.08 15.44 25.97
CA PRO A 198 -6.49 16.19 27.15
C PRO A 198 -7.88 15.79 27.67
N ALA A 199 -8.10 15.94 28.97
CA ALA A 199 -9.41 15.75 29.59
C ALA A 199 -10.46 16.65 28.91
N GLY A 200 -11.65 16.09 28.65
CA GLY A 200 -12.73 16.79 27.95
C GLY A 200 -12.64 16.75 26.42
N THR A 201 -11.67 16.04 25.83
CA THR A 201 -11.65 15.77 24.39
C THR A 201 -12.91 15.01 23.97
N GLU A 202 -13.60 15.51 22.95
CA GLU A 202 -14.81 14.88 22.39
C GLU A 202 -14.49 13.46 21.89
N SER A 203 -15.33 12.49 22.29
CA SER A 203 -15.22 11.11 21.83
C SER A 203 -15.71 10.95 20.39
N LYS A 204 -15.29 9.85 19.74
CA LYS A 204 -15.72 9.50 18.38
C LYS A 204 -16.07 8.03 18.30
N GLY A 205 -17.03 7.70 17.43
CA GLY A 205 -17.24 6.33 16.99
C GLY A 205 -16.00 5.81 16.25
N ALA A 206 -15.52 4.64 16.64
CA ALA A 206 -14.30 4.06 16.11
C ALA A 206 -14.31 2.53 16.07
N VAL A 207 -13.43 1.98 15.24
CA VAL A 207 -13.05 0.56 15.25
C VAL A 207 -11.55 0.44 15.43
N ILE A 208 -11.15 -0.42 16.37
CA ILE A 208 -9.77 -0.73 16.73
C ILE A 208 -9.42 -2.07 16.08
N LEU A 209 -8.42 -2.05 15.20
CA LEU A 209 -8.06 -3.17 14.35
C LEU A 209 -6.63 -3.62 14.62
N GLY A 210 -6.46 -4.90 14.93
CA GLY A 210 -5.15 -5.54 14.91
C GLY A 210 -4.56 -5.51 13.51
N SER A 211 -3.23 -5.48 13.42
CA SER A 211 -2.53 -5.26 12.16
C SER A 211 -2.81 -6.29 11.07
N GLY A 212 -3.23 -7.49 11.46
CA GLY A 212 -3.57 -8.60 10.58
C GLY A 212 -5.03 -8.69 10.18
N ALA A 213 -5.91 -7.80 10.65
CA ALA A 213 -7.30 -7.75 10.21
C ALA A 213 -7.40 -7.46 8.71
N ILE A 214 -8.44 -8.00 8.06
CA ILE A 214 -8.71 -7.84 6.62
C ILE A 214 -10.11 -7.25 6.41
N TRP A 215 -10.31 -6.59 5.28
CA TRP A 215 -11.55 -5.84 5.03
C TRP A 215 -12.81 -6.69 5.01
N ARG A 216 -12.75 -7.95 4.53
CA ARG A 216 -13.91 -8.86 4.59
C ARG A 216 -14.50 -8.92 6.00
N ASP A 217 -13.65 -9.24 6.97
CA ASP A 217 -14.08 -9.54 8.33
C ASP A 217 -14.54 -8.24 9.03
N VAL A 218 -13.86 -7.14 8.75
CA VAL A 218 -14.22 -5.81 9.28
C VAL A 218 -15.54 -5.30 8.71
N PHE A 219 -15.80 -5.48 7.41
CA PHE A 219 -17.06 -5.02 6.81
C PHE A 219 -18.27 -5.78 7.35
N LYS A 220 -18.14 -7.10 7.57
CA LYS A 220 -19.20 -7.87 8.24
C LYS A 220 -19.46 -7.35 9.66
N ALA A 221 -18.39 -7.12 10.43
CA ALA A 221 -18.53 -6.62 11.79
C ALA A 221 -19.11 -5.18 11.82
N ALA A 222 -18.73 -4.32 10.87
CA ALA A 222 -19.26 -2.96 10.77
C ALA A 222 -20.77 -2.94 10.49
N ASP A 223 -21.25 -3.85 9.66
CA ASP A 223 -22.69 -4.02 9.36
C ASP A 223 -23.47 -4.44 10.61
N ASP A 224 -22.92 -5.36 11.42
CA ASP A 224 -23.52 -5.78 12.71
C ASP A 224 -23.64 -4.62 13.71
N HIS A 225 -22.79 -3.60 13.56
CA HIS A 225 -22.79 -2.37 14.36
C HIS A 225 -23.54 -1.21 13.67
N ASN A 226 -24.19 -1.43 12.53
CA ASN A 226 -24.90 -0.42 11.73
C ASN A 226 -24.05 0.84 11.42
N VAL A 227 -22.77 0.61 11.12
CA VAL A 227 -21.82 1.66 10.74
C VAL A 227 -21.10 1.33 9.45
N PHE A 228 -20.59 2.37 8.79
CA PHE A 228 -19.67 2.24 7.66
C PHE A 228 -18.23 2.50 8.11
N VAL A 229 -17.32 1.64 7.67
CA VAL A 229 -15.87 1.85 7.80
C VAL A 229 -15.28 1.89 6.40
N LEU A 230 -14.49 2.93 6.11
CA LEU A 230 -13.81 3.01 4.82
C LEU A 230 -12.68 1.98 4.75
N GLY A 231 -12.76 1.09 3.77
CA GLY A 231 -11.74 0.06 3.52
C GLY A 231 -11.46 -0.16 2.03
N GLY A 232 -10.61 -1.16 1.75
CA GLY A 232 -10.28 -1.56 0.38
C GLY A 232 -11.42 -2.34 -0.29
N ALA A 233 -11.53 -2.23 -1.61
CA ALA A 233 -12.53 -2.98 -2.38
C ALA A 233 -12.25 -4.49 -2.38
N ASP A 234 -10.97 -4.88 -2.39
CA ASP A 234 -10.56 -6.28 -2.34
C ASP A 234 -10.68 -6.86 -0.91
N PRO A 235 -11.45 -7.95 -0.70
CA PRO A 235 -11.77 -8.47 0.63
C PRO A 235 -10.56 -8.89 1.48
N THR A 236 -9.48 -9.33 0.83
CA THR A 236 -8.26 -9.86 1.48
C THR A 236 -7.18 -8.81 1.69
N VAL A 237 -7.42 -7.56 1.34
CA VAL A 237 -6.48 -6.47 1.65
C VAL A 237 -6.46 -6.24 3.16
N GLY A 238 -5.25 -6.11 3.72
CA GLY A 238 -5.05 -5.87 5.15
C GLY A 238 -5.39 -4.44 5.56
N THR A 239 -6.03 -4.27 6.71
CA THR A 239 -6.61 -3.00 7.15
C THR A 239 -5.54 -1.99 7.55
N SER A 240 -4.56 -2.44 8.34
CA SER A 240 -3.61 -1.56 9.04
C SER A 240 -2.21 -1.55 8.42
N GLY A 241 -2.05 -2.16 7.24
CA GLY A 241 -0.80 -2.27 6.52
C GLY A 241 -0.60 -1.19 5.45
N GLY A 242 0.05 -1.58 4.35
CA GLY A 242 0.38 -0.69 3.23
C GLY A 242 -0.82 0.07 2.67
N PHE A 243 -2.02 -0.54 2.62
CA PHE A 243 -3.23 0.08 2.08
C PHE A 243 -3.50 1.46 2.70
N CYS A 244 -3.78 1.52 4.01
CA CYS A 244 -4.02 2.79 4.69
C CYS A 244 -2.75 3.58 4.92
N GLN A 245 -1.58 2.97 5.14
CA GLN A 245 -0.35 3.72 5.35
C GLN A 245 0.12 4.48 4.08
N GLY A 246 -0.29 4.05 2.89
CA GLY A 246 0.03 4.71 1.61
C GLY A 246 -1.07 5.65 1.07
N GLY A 247 -2.28 5.66 1.65
CA GLY A 247 -3.43 6.41 1.14
C GLY A 247 -4.73 5.65 1.37
N GLY A 248 -5.00 4.67 0.53
CA GLY A 248 -6.13 3.76 0.62
C GLY A 248 -7.39 4.38 0.01
N HIS A 249 -7.73 3.97 -1.20
CA HIS A 249 -8.93 4.45 -1.90
C HIS A 249 -10.06 3.42 -1.86
N HIS A 250 -11.28 3.92 -2.03
CA HIS A 250 -12.49 3.16 -2.33
C HIS A 250 -13.40 4.02 -3.21
N ALA A 251 -14.38 3.44 -3.91
CA ALA A 251 -15.43 4.22 -4.57
C ALA A 251 -16.10 5.21 -3.60
N LEU A 252 -16.32 4.78 -2.36
CA LEU A 252 -16.94 5.61 -1.32
C LEU A 252 -15.99 6.61 -0.65
N SER A 253 -14.72 6.69 -1.06
CA SER A 253 -13.79 7.71 -0.56
C SER A 253 -14.27 9.13 -0.87
N THR A 254 -15.03 9.33 -1.94
CA THR A 254 -15.63 10.64 -2.26
C THR A 254 -16.58 11.13 -1.17
N LYS A 255 -17.13 10.24 -0.35
CA LYS A 255 -18.09 10.55 0.73
C LYS A 255 -17.45 10.71 2.10
N VAL A 256 -16.29 10.09 2.36
CA VAL A 256 -15.66 10.08 3.70
C VAL A 256 -14.14 10.27 3.73
N GLY A 257 -13.50 10.57 2.59
CA GLY A 257 -12.04 10.74 2.47
C GLY A 257 -11.31 9.45 2.07
N LEU A 258 -9.98 9.49 2.02
CA LEU A 258 -9.14 8.28 1.86
C LEU A 258 -9.01 7.53 3.19
N CYS A 259 -8.47 6.31 3.20
CA CYS A 259 -8.26 5.58 4.43
C CYS A 259 -7.36 6.36 5.40
N VAL A 260 -6.30 6.97 4.89
CA VAL A 260 -5.44 7.88 5.67
C VAL A 260 -6.25 8.96 6.39
N ASP A 261 -7.32 9.49 5.81
CA ASP A 261 -8.11 10.59 6.38
C ASP A 261 -8.94 10.12 7.59
N ASN A 262 -9.15 8.80 7.71
CA ASN A 262 -10.02 8.18 8.70
C ASN A 262 -9.29 7.58 9.90
N VAL A 263 -7.95 7.59 9.91
CA VAL A 263 -7.16 7.06 11.03
C VAL A 263 -7.18 8.05 12.21
N LEU A 264 -7.47 7.54 13.39
CA LEU A 264 -7.45 8.28 14.66
C LEU A 264 -6.16 8.03 15.47
N GLN A 265 -5.63 6.81 15.43
CA GLN A 265 -4.46 6.39 16.20
C GLN A 265 -3.77 5.17 15.57
N TYR A 266 -2.46 5.10 15.73
CA TYR A 266 -1.67 3.88 15.51
C TYR A 266 -0.92 3.50 16.79
N LYS A 267 -0.81 2.19 17.05
CA LYS A 267 0.24 1.62 17.89
C LYS A 267 1.28 0.97 16.99
N ILE A 268 2.55 1.31 17.20
CA ILE A 268 3.65 0.96 16.30
C ILE A 268 4.90 0.58 17.09
N VAL A 269 5.58 -0.48 16.66
CA VAL A 269 6.92 -0.83 17.15
C VAL A 269 7.96 -0.20 16.23
N THR A 270 8.78 0.72 16.75
CA THR A 270 9.85 1.40 15.99
C THR A 270 11.15 0.59 15.97
N ALA A 271 12.18 1.07 15.26
CA ALA A 271 13.41 0.31 15.01
C ALA A 271 14.24 0.03 16.28
N ASP A 272 14.02 0.82 17.33
CA ASP A 272 14.53 0.61 18.70
C ASP A 272 13.84 -0.57 19.44
N GLY A 273 12.74 -1.11 18.88
CA GLY A 273 11.93 -2.17 19.47
C GLY A 273 10.89 -1.67 20.49
N GLU A 274 10.68 -0.35 20.59
CA GLU A 274 9.73 0.24 21.52
C GLU A 274 8.33 0.37 20.93
N LEU A 275 7.31 0.05 21.73
CA LEU A 275 5.91 0.28 21.38
C LEU A 275 5.55 1.75 21.62
N LYS A 276 5.16 2.45 20.55
CA LYS A 276 4.77 3.86 20.58
C LYS A 276 3.33 4.03 20.13
N VAL A 277 2.66 5.02 20.71
CA VAL A 277 1.33 5.47 20.28
C VAL A 277 1.48 6.74 19.47
N ALA A 278 0.97 6.73 18.23
CA ALA A 278 1.03 7.87 17.33
C ALA A 278 -0.39 8.35 16.99
N ASN A 279 -0.71 9.58 17.37
CA ASN A 279 -2.00 10.23 17.10
C ASN A 279 -1.84 11.76 17.04
N ALA A 280 -2.95 12.52 17.08
CA ALA A 280 -2.92 13.97 17.02
C ALA A 280 -2.33 14.66 18.27
N TYR A 281 -2.13 13.92 19.37
CA TYR A 281 -1.73 14.43 20.68
C TYR A 281 -0.30 14.01 21.06
N GLN A 282 0.16 12.84 20.61
CA GLN A 282 1.49 12.29 20.88
C GLN A 282 2.13 11.68 19.62
N ASN A 283 3.47 11.77 19.52
CA ASN A 283 4.24 11.32 18.36
C ASN A 283 3.69 11.83 17.01
N LYS A 284 3.31 13.12 16.98
CA LYS A 284 2.53 13.74 15.90
C LYS A 284 3.19 13.65 14.52
N ASP A 285 4.52 13.80 14.47
CA ASP A 285 5.26 13.66 13.21
C ASP A 285 5.21 12.23 12.68
N LEU A 286 5.38 11.23 13.56
CA LEU A 286 5.22 9.82 13.18
C LEU A 286 3.79 9.51 12.75
N PHE A 287 2.78 10.07 13.44
CA PHE A 287 1.38 9.93 13.05
C PHE A 287 1.12 10.50 11.65
N TRP A 288 1.64 11.70 11.36
CA TRP A 288 1.57 12.31 10.04
C TRP A 288 2.25 11.43 8.98
N ALA A 289 3.44 10.90 9.28
CA ALA A 289 4.20 10.03 8.36
C ALA A 289 3.48 8.70 8.06
N LEU A 290 2.84 8.08 9.05
CA LEU A 290 2.07 6.84 8.87
C LEU A 290 0.75 7.03 8.10
N ARG A 291 0.33 8.27 7.88
CA ARG A 291 -0.89 8.62 7.11
C ARG A 291 -0.53 9.10 5.70
N GLY A 292 0.18 8.26 4.95
CA GLY A 292 0.49 8.48 3.52
C GLY A 292 1.95 8.29 3.11
N GLY A 293 2.87 8.14 4.06
CA GLY A 293 4.30 7.89 3.81
C GLY A 293 4.63 6.45 3.37
N GLY A 294 3.63 5.58 3.28
CA GLY A 294 3.79 4.18 2.89
C GLY A 294 4.12 3.26 4.06
N GLY A 295 3.71 1.99 3.93
CA GLY A 295 3.98 0.97 4.94
C GLY A 295 5.40 0.41 4.86
N GLY A 296 5.86 -0.18 5.97
CA GLY A 296 7.11 -0.94 6.02
C GLY A 296 8.39 -0.10 6.12
N THR A 297 8.29 1.21 6.40
CA THR A 297 9.47 2.09 6.52
C THR A 297 9.61 2.76 7.89
N PHE A 298 8.53 3.13 8.58
CA PHE A 298 8.64 3.86 9.87
C PHE A 298 8.66 2.94 11.10
N GLY A 299 8.29 1.67 10.93
CA GLY A 299 8.11 0.70 11.99
C GLY A 299 7.04 -0.33 11.63
N VAL A 300 6.64 -1.13 12.62
CA VAL A 300 5.62 -2.17 12.47
C VAL A 300 4.36 -1.75 13.21
N VAL A 301 3.32 -1.34 12.46
CA VAL A 301 2.00 -1.08 13.06
C VAL A 301 1.43 -2.39 13.59
N VAL A 302 1.03 -2.39 14.86
CA VAL A 302 0.42 -3.55 15.54
C VAL A 302 -1.08 -3.37 15.78
N GLU A 303 -1.54 -2.13 15.91
CA GLU A 303 -2.95 -1.77 16.06
C GLU A 303 -3.21 -0.43 15.35
N ALA A 304 -4.37 -0.30 14.71
CA ALA A 304 -4.83 0.93 14.09
C ALA A 304 -6.28 1.20 14.45
N THR A 305 -6.59 2.44 14.81
CA THR A 305 -7.94 2.88 15.14
C THR A 305 -8.48 3.77 14.04
N TYR A 306 -9.64 3.42 13.49
CA TYR A 306 -10.30 4.15 12.42
C TYR A 306 -11.61 4.74 12.90
N LYS A 307 -11.97 5.91 12.36
CA LYS A 307 -13.30 6.49 12.52
C LYS A 307 -14.36 5.59 11.86
N THR A 308 -15.49 5.41 12.54
CA THR A 308 -16.72 4.86 11.94
C THR A 308 -17.62 6.00 11.44
N HIS A 309 -18.44 5.72 10.44
CA HIS A 309 -19.41 6.65 9.87
C HIS A 309 -20.81 6.06 9.97
N PRO A 310 -21.87 6.89 9.94
CA PRO A 310 -23.22 6.38 9.75
C PRO A 310 -23.31 5.47 8.52
N ALA A 311 -24.07 4.38 8.61
CA ALA A 311 -24.36 3.54 7.46
C ALA A 311 -25.09 4.34 6.36
N PHE A 312 -24.83 4.00 5.10
CA PHE A 312 -25.59 4.52 3.97
C PHE A 312 -27.02 3.96 4.02
N LYS A 313 -28.01 4.77 3.63
CA LYS A 313 -29.41 4.34 3.59
C LYS A 313 -29.64 3.26 2.53
N ASN A 314 -28.94 3.42 1.42
CA ASN A 314 -28.88 2.47 0.33
C ASN A 314 -27.70 2.85 -0.59
N ILE A 315 -27.30 1.93 -1.47
CA ILE A 315 -26.33 2.20 -2.53
C ILE A 315 -26.88 1.67 -3.84
N VAL A 316 -27.09 2.57 -4.81
CA VAL A 316 -27.34 2.14 -6.19
C VAL A 316 -26.01 1.78 -6.83
N TYR A 317 -25.94 0.54 -7.32
CA TYR A 317 -24.78 -0.02 -7.97
C TYR A 317 -25.09 -0.28 -9.44
N ALA A 318 -24.37 0.42 -10.30
CA ALA A 318 -24.45 0.26 -11.74
C ALA A 318 -23.33 -0.69 -12.21
N THR A 319 -23.70 -1.78 -12.86
CA THR A 319 -22.76 -2.65 -13.59
C THR A 319 -23.00 -2.47 -15.08
N SER A 320 -21.97 -2.29 -15.88
CA SER A 320 -22.09 -2.30 -17.33
C SER A 320 -20.95 -3.04 -17.99
N TYR A 321 -21.25 -3.59 -19.17
CA TYR A 321 -20.28 -4.21 -20.05
C TYR A 321 -20.58 -3.78 -21.49
N ILE A 322 -19.53 -3.39 -22.19
CA ILE A 322 -19.59 -2.79 -23.52
C ILE A 322 -18.61 -3.56 -24.40
N LEU A 323 -19.14 -4.23 -25.41
CA LEU A 323 -18.35 -4.86 -26.47
C LEU A 323 -18.21 -3.88 -27.63
N TYR A 324 -16.99 -3.59 -28.05
CA TYR A 324 -16.77 -2.76 -29.24
C TYR A 324 -17.18 -3.52 -30.51
N ASN A 325 -17.47 -2.77 -31.58
CA ASN A 325 -17.87 -3.38 -32.84
C ASN A 325 -16.70 -4.17 -33.43
N ILE A 326 -16.89 -5.47 -33.70
CA ILE A 326 -15.85 -6.32 -34.27
C ILE A 326 -15.40 -5.90 -35.67
N THR A 327 -16.26 -5.20 -36.44
CA THR A 327 -15.91 -4.75 -37.80
C THR A 327 -15.13 -3.43 -37.79
N ASP A 328 -15.21 -2.66 -36.71
CA ASP A 328 -14.48 -1.40 -36.54
C ASP A 328 -14.18 -1.12 -35.05
N PRO A 329 -13.38 -1.99 -34.40
CA PRO A 329 -13.21 -1.96 -32.95
C PRO A 329 -12.47 -0.68 -32.51
N THR A 330 -11.52 -0.20 -33.31
CA THR A 330 -10.73 0.99 -32.98
C THR A 330 -11.59 2.26 -32.95
N VAL A 331 -12.44 2.48 -33.96
CA VAL A 331 -13.29 3.69 -34.01
C VAL A 331 -14.38 3.62 -32.94
N THR A 332 -15.03 2.46 -32.77
CA THR A 332 -16.05 2.31 -31.73
C THR A 332 -15.43 2.48 -30.33
N ARG A 333 -14.26 1.90 -30.07
CA ARG A 333 -13.52 2.08 -28.81
C ARG A 333 -13.21 3.54 -28.55
N GLN A 334 -12.67 4.26 -29.53
CA GLN A 334 -12.33 5.67 -29.40
C GLN A 334 -13.56 6.51 -29.01
N LYS A 335 -14.69 6.31 -29.69
CA LYS A 335 -15.95 7.03 -29.40
C LYS A 335 -16.45 6.73 -27.99
N VAL A 336 -16.48 5.45 -27.60
CA VAL A 336 -16.94 5.02 -26.26
C VAL A 336 -16.05 5.59 -25.16
N ILE A 337 -14.72 5.45 -25.27
CA ILE A 337 -13.78 5.97 -24.28
C ILE A 337 -13.89 7.49 -24.16
N ASN A 338 -13.96 8.21 -25.29
CA ASN A 338 -14.07 9.66 -25.27
C ASN A 338 -15.35 10.12 -24.55
N LYS A 339 -16.49 9.49 -24.88
CA LYS A 339 -17.76 9.80 -24.23
C LYS A 339 -17.73 9.44 -22.74
N PHE A 340 -17.23 8.27 -22.38
CA PHE A 340 -17.07 7.85 -20.99
C PHE A 340 -16.25 8.86 -20.18
N LEU A 341 -15.10 9.29 -20.71
CA LEU A 341 -14.25 10.27 -20.04
C LEU A 341 -14.91 11.65 -19.91
N SER A 342 -15.76 12.04 -20.86
CA SER A 342 -16.53 13.30 -20.79
C SER A 342 -17.56 13.31 -19.65
N TYR A 343 -18.11 12.16 -19.26
CA TYR A 343 -19.07 12.05 -18.15
C TYR A 343 -18.42 12.10 -16.76
N GLN A 344 -17.12 11.81 -16.63
CA GLN A 344 -16.49 11.59 -15.32
C GLN A 344 -16.61 12.78 -14.37
N HIS A 345 -16.51 14.01 -14.89
CA HIS A 345 -16.65 15.21 -14.07
C HIS A 345 -18.08 15.41 -13.59
N GLU A 346 -19.06 15.24 -14.49
CA GLU A 346 -20.48 15.34 -14.15
C GLU A 346 -20.89 14.26 -13.15
N TRP A 347 -20.53 12.99 -13.41
CA TRP A 347 -20.77 11.87 -12.54
C TRP A 347 -20.20 12.11 -11.14
N SER A 348 -18.94 12.55 -11.04
CA SER A 348 -18.34 12.90 -9.74
C SER A 348 -19.12 14.00 -9.00
N ASN A 349 -19.59 15.03 -9.71
CA ASN A 349 -20.38 16.12 -9.10
C ASN A 349 -21.76 15.66 -8.65
N ASN A 350 -22.36 14.71 -9.38
CA ASN A 350 -23.62 14.07 -9.03
C ASN A 350 -23.47 12.98 -7.95
N GLY A 351 -22.25 12.77 -7.44
CA GLY A 351 -21.97 11.85 -6.34
C GLY A 351 -21.70 10.41 -6.76
N TRP A 352 -21.55 10.14 -8.07
CA TRP A 352 -21.07 8.87 -8.59
C TRP A 352 -19.58 8.71 -8.35
N SER A 353 -19.17 7.48 -8.12
CA SER A 353 -17.79 7.04 -8.01
C SER A 353 -17.69 5.57 -8.37
N GLY A 354 -16.50 5.07 -8.68
CA GLY A 354 -16.39 3.68 -9.11
C GLY A 354 -15.15 3.37 -9.90
N TYR A 355 -15.24 2.26 -10.63
CA TYR A 355 -14.15 1.63 -11.34
C TYR A 355 -14.59 1.29 -12.76
N ALA A 356 -13.70 1.45 -13.73
CA ALA A 356 -13.88 0.88 -15.06
C ALA A 356 -12.60 0.20 -15.53
N PHE A 357 -12.77 -0.81 -16.36
CA PHE A 357 -11.74 -1.68 -16.90
C PHE A 357 -11.85 -1.59 -18.42
N ILE A 358 -10.86 -0.96 -19.05
CA ILE A 358 -10.83 -0.71 -20.49
C ILE A 358 -9.79 -1.67 -21.08
N GLN A 359 -10.22 -2.47 -22.04
CA GLN A 359 -9.40 -3.45 -22.77
C GLN A 359 -9.47 -3.19 -24.27
N GLN A 360 -8.76 -3.99 -25.07
CA GLN A 360 -8.69 -3.85 -26.52
C GLN A 360 -10.08 -3.87 -27.19
N ASN A 361 -10.94 -4.80 -26.75
CA ASN A 361 -12.21 -5.12 -27.42
C ASN A 361 -13.44 -4.85 -26.55
N SER A 362 -13.25 -4.48 -25.29
CA SER A 362 -14.33 -4.32 -24.32
C SER A 362 -14.05 -3.26 -23.27
N MET A 363 -15.11 -2.83 -22.61
CA MET A 363 -15.06 -2.06 -21.39
C MET A 363 -16.07 -2.63 -20.38
N ALA A 364 -15.65 -2.82 -19.14
CA ALA A 364 -16.53 -3.09 -18.01
C ALA A 364 -16.51 -1.90 -17.05
N ALA A 365 -17.62 -1.60 -16.39
CA ALA A 365 -17.67 -0.56 -15.38
C ALA A 365 -18.59 -0.91 -14.22
N VAL A 366 -18.18 -0.50 -13.02
CA VAL A 366 -18.91 -0.66 -11.78
C VAL A 366 -18.92 0.66 -11.01
N TYR A 367 -20.10 1.24 -10.83
CA TYR A 367 -20.26 2.57 -10.26
C TYR A 367 -21.27 2.59 -9.12
N TYR A 368 -20.99 3.40 -8.12
CA TYR A 368 -21.70 3.54 -6.86
C TYR A 368 -22.36 4.91 -6.83
N LEU A 369 -23.63 4.93 -6.46
CA LEU A 369 -24.39 6.14 -6.15
C LEU A 369 -25.09 5.95 -4.80
N PRO A 370 -24.43 6.31 -3.68
CA PRO A 370 -24.99 6.13 -2.35
C PRO A 370 -26.11 7.14 -2.06
N ASP A 371 -27.09 6.72 -1.26
CA ASP A 371 -28.23 7.52 -0.76
C ASP A 371 -29.09 8.14 -1.87
N GLN A 372 -29.26 7.46 -3.00
CA GLN A 372 -30.09 7.88 -4.15
C GLN A 372 -30.97 6.73 -4.63
N ASP A 373 -32.01 7.01 -5.42
CA ASP A 373 -32.88 5.99 -5.98
C ASP A 373 -32.46 5.52 -7.39
N VAL A 374 -32.99 4.36 -7.81
CA VAL A 374 -32.68 3.74 -9.12
C VAL A 374 -33.18 4.61 -10.28
N ALA A 375 -34.27 5.35 -10.12
CA ALA A 375 -34.82 6.20 -11.19
C ALA A 375 -33.87 7.36 -11.53
N THR A 376 -33.36 8.03 -10.49
CA THR A 376 -32.34 9.07 -10.58
C THR A 376 -31.06 8.52 -11.20
N ALA A 377 -30.61 7.36 -10.72
CA ALA A 377 -29.42 6.71 -11.26
C ALA A 377 -29.58 6.36 -12.75
N THR A 378 -30.74 5.82 -13.14
CA THR A 378 -31.08 5.46 -14.53
C THR A 378 -31.02 6.70 -15.43
N LYS A 379 -31.64 7.81 -15.02
CA LYS A 379 -31.64 9.07 -15.78
C LYS A 379 -30.21 9.59 -16.04
N GLN A 380 -29.27 9.35 -15.12
CA GLN A 380 -27.90 9.85 -15.23
C GLN A 380 -26.93 8.88 -15.94
N TYR A 381 -27.18 7.56 -15.86
CA TYR A 381 -26.26 6.54 -16.37
C TYR A 381 -26.69 5.97 -17.74
N GLN A 382 -27.99 5.77 -17.96
CA GLN A 382 -28.52 5.19 -19.20
C GLN A 382 -28.09 5.93 -20.48
N PRO A 383 -28.01 7.28 -20.51
CA PRO A 383 -27.56 8.00 -21.71
C PRO A 383 -26.17 7.60 -22.22
N PHE A 384 -25.28 7.13 -21.33
CA PHE A 384 -23.97 6.63 -21.74
C PHE A 384 -24.07 5.28 -22.47
N LEU A 385 -24.91 4.36 -21.96
CA LEU A 385 -25.13 3.05 -22.60
C LEU A 385 -25.84 3.20 -23.94
N ASP A 386 -26.85 4.08 -24.01
CA ASP A 386 -27.55 4.40 -25.26
C ASP A 386 -26.59 4.98 -26.30
N TYR A 387 -25.70 5.89 -25.87
CA TYR A 387 -24.66 6.43 -26.75
C TYR A 387 -23.75 5.31 -27.28
N ALA A 388 -23.25 4.43 -26.41
CA ALA A 388 -22.39 3.33 -26.82
C ALA A 388 -23.06 2.43 -27.88
N ASN A 389 -24.34 2.09 -27.69
CA ASN A 389 -25.13 1.36 -28.67
C ASN A 389 -25.29 2.12 -30.00
N SER A 390 -25.54 3.43 -29.95
CA SER A 390 -25.71 4.27 -31.16
C SER A 390 -24.43 4.40 -32.00
N VAL A 391 -23.25 4.17 -31.42
CA VAL A 391 -21.96 4.16 -32.15
C VAL A 391 -21.49 2.75 -32.54
N GLY A 392 -22.39 1.76 -32.47
CA GLY A 392 -22.17 0.40 -32.95
C GLY A 392 -21.58 -0.56 -31.92
N ALA A 393 -21.36 -0.14 -30.67
CA ALA A 393 -21.02 -1.07 -29.59
C ALA A 393 -22.25 -1.90 -29.17
N LYS A 394 -22.03 -3.00 -28.45
CA LYS A 394 -23.09 -3.69 -27.70
C LYS A 394 -22.90 -3.38 -26.23
N ALA A 395 -23.69 -2.46 -25.72
CA ALA A 395 -23.67 -2.03 -24.33
C ALA A 395 -24.88 -2.56 -23.58
N PHE A 396 -24.63 -3.23 -22.46
CA PHE A 396 -25.64 -3.70 -21.52
C PHE A 396 -25.23 -3.35 -20.10
N GLY A 397 -26.21 -3.19 -19.22
CA GLY A 397 -25.96 -2.87 -17.83
C GLY A 397 -27.20 -3.05 -16.97
N ASN A 398 -26.97 -3.00 -15.66
CA ASN A 398 -28.01 -3.13 -14.65
C ASN A 398 -27.74 -2.10 -13.54
N LEU A 399 -28.81 -1.55 -12.97
CA LEU A 399 -28.77 -0.70 -11.79
C LEU A 399 -29.54 -1.38 -10.66
N THR A 400 -28.83 -1.78 -9.61
CA THR A 400 -29.42 -2.46 -8.46
C THR A 400 -29.22 -1.61 -7.21
N SER A 401 -30.26 -1.42 -6.41
CA SER A 401 -30.14 -0.79 -5.09
C SER A 401 -29.92 -1.85 -4.02
N TYR A 402 -28.91 -1.65 -3.19
CA TYR A 402 -28.62 -2.47 -2.00
C TYR A 402 -28.95 -1.69 -0.74
N SER A 403 -29.52 -2.35 0.27
CA SER A 403 -29.95 -1.74 1.53
C SER A 403 -28.78 -1.32 2.42
N SER A 404 -27.66 -2.06 2.38
CA SER A 404 -26.43 -1.70 3.08
C SER A 404 -25.20 -1.80 2.19
N PHE A 405 -24.07 -1.25 2.66
CA PHE A 405 -22.78 -1.46 2.02
C PHE A 405 -22.37 -2.94 2.04
N TYR A 406 -22.65 -3.65 3.14
CA TYR A 406 -22.28 -5.06 3.25
C TYR A 406 -23.11 -5.94 2.33
N ASP A 407 -24.41 -5.65 2.14
CA ASP A 407 -25.24 -6.36 1.16
C ASP A 407 -24.64 -6.26 -0.25
N LEU A 408 -24.25 -5.05 -0.65
CA LEU A 408 -23.55 -4.81 -1.92
C LEU A 408 -22.22 -5.56 -1.99
N PHE A 409 -21.38 -5.44 -0.96
CA PHE A 409 -20.07 -6.09 -0.90
C PHE A 409 -20.19 -7.62 -0.95
N SER A 410 -21.14 -8.19 -0.23
CA SER A 410 -21.44 -9.62 -0.21
C SER A 410 -21.91 -10.11 -1.57
N ALA A 411 -22.85 -9.39 -2.20
CA ALA A 411 -23.40 -9.75 -3.50
C ALA A 411 -22.40 -9.64 -4.66
N THR A 412 -21.29 -8.91 -4.49
CA THR A 412 -20.34 -8.60 -5.56
C THR A 412 -18.93 -9.14 -5.29
N ALA A 413 -18.26 -8.64 -4.25
CA ALA A 413 -16.87 -8.94 -3.94
C ALA A 413 -16.67 -10.32 -3.27
N LEU A 414 -17.72 -10.91 -2.70
CA LEU A 414 -17.64 -12.26 -2.10
C LEU A 414 -18.03 -13.39 -3.05
N THR A 415 -18.92 -13.12 -4.00
CA THR A 415 -19.52 -14.09 -4.94
C THR A 415 -18.76 -14.24 -6.27
N THR A 416 -17.93 -13.28 -6.65
CA THR A 416 -17.11 -13.36 -7.86
C THR A 416 -15.96 -14.36 -7.65
N GLY A 417 -16.09 -15.55 -8.25
CA GLY A 417 -15.29 -16.75 -7.94
C GLY A 417 -13.85 -16.78 -8.44
N THR A 418 -13.37 -15.78 -9.18
CA THR A 418 -11.98 -15.71 -9.67
C THR A 418 -11.22 -14.62 -8.93
N ARG A 419 -10.54 -15.01 -7.84
CA ARG A 419 -9.68 -14.11 -7.08
C ARG A 419 -8.25 -14.25 -7.60
N ASN A 420 -7.96 -13.56 -8.71
CA ASN A 420 -6.71 -13.63 -9.48
C ASN A 420 -5.47 -13.29 -8.62
N ALA A 421 -5.03 -14.26 -7.83
CA ALA A 421 -3.78 -14.27 -7.08
C ALA A 421 -2.86 -15.36 -7.63
N GLY A 422 -1.62 -15.38 -7.16
CA GLY A 422 -0.65 -16.36 -7.65
C GLY A 422 -0.26 -16.10 -9.12
N VAL A 423 -0.45 -14.87 -9.59
CA VAL A 423 -0.18 -14.43 -10.95
C VAL A 423 0.97 -13.42 -10.94
N GLN A 424 1.57 -13.19 -12.10
CA GLN A 424 2.63 -12.21 -12.26
C GLN A 424 2.05 -10.93 -12.83
N VAL A 425 2.07 -9.86 -12.03
CA VAL A 425 1.48 -8.56 -12.40
C VAL A 425 2.45 -7.44 -12.03
N VAL A 426 2.52 -6.46 -12.92
CA VAL A 426 3.14 -5.16 -12.67
C VAL A 426 2.18 -4.06 -13.09
N LEU A 427 2.24 -2.96 -12.35
CA LEU A 427 1.37 -1.82 -12.55
C LEU A 427 2.16 -0.63 -13.06
N GLY A 428 1.53 0.23 -13.84
CA GLY A 428 1.91 1.64 -14.01
C GLY A 428 0.75 2.49 -13.54
N SER A 429 0.95 3.73 -13.10
CA SER A 429 -0.21 4.55 -12.71
C SER A 429 0.02 6.05 -12.70
N ARG A 430 -1.10 6.78 -12.69
CA ARG A 430 -1.11 8.23 -12.56
C ARG A 430 -2.39 8.74 -11.93
N LEU A 431 -2.29 9.77 -11.10
CA LEU A 431 -3.43 10.58 -10.68
C LEU A 431 -3.74 11.62 -11.76
N ILE A 432 -4.99 11.64 -12.22
CA ILE A 432 -5.48 12.58 -13.22
C ILE A 432 -6.17 13.74 -12.49
N PRO A 433 -5.65 14.98 -12.60
CA PRO A 433 -6.24 16.15 -11.98
C PRO A 433 -7.67 16.41 -12.45
N ARG A 434 -8.52 16.95 -11.56
CA ARG A 434 -9.86 17.41 -11.92
C ARG A 434 -9.85 18.44 -13.04
N SER A 435 -8.81 19.27 -13.11
CA SER A 435 -8.63 20.28 -14.17
C SER A 435 -8.41 19.70 -15.57
N THR A 436 -8.10 18.40 -15.70
CA THR A 436 -8.07 17.68 -16.99
C THR A 436 -9.46 17.56 -17.59
N PHE A 437 -10.51 17.52 -16.78
CA PHE A 437 -11.89 17.34 -17.21
C PHE A 437 -12.64 18.67 -17.38
N ALA A 438 -11.96 19.81 -17.17
CA ALA A 438 -12.57 21.14 -17.27
C ALA A 438 -12.82 21.60 -18.72
N ALA A 439 -12.24 20.94 -19.72
CA ALA A 439 -12.41 21.27 -21.12
C ALA A 439 -12.38 20.02 -21.99
N GLN A 440 -13.29 19.93 -22.96
CA GLN A 440 -13.39 18.77 -23.86
C GLN A 440 -12.09 18.51 -24.63
N THR A 441 -11.34 19.55 -25.00
CA THR A 441 -10.04 19.40 -25.69
C THR A 441 -9.01 18.65 -24.85
N LYS A 442 -9.04 18.78 -23.52
CA LYS A 442 -8.15 18.02 -22.62
C LYS A 442 -8.64 16.59 -22.42
N VAL A 443 -9.96 16.38 -22.34
CA VAL A 443 -10.58 15.04 -22.32
C VAL A 443 -10.22 14.27 -23.59
N ASN A 444 -10.24 14.92 -24.76
CA ASN A 444 -9.84 14.31 -26.02
C ASN A 444 -8.38 13.83 -26.00
N LYS A 445 -7.45 14.65 -25.47
CA LYS A 445 -6.05 14.24 -25.30
C LYS A 445 -5.86 13.07 -24.34
N LEU A 446 -6.65 13.02 -23.26
CA LEU A 446 -6.64 11.87 -22.35
C LEU A 446 -7.18 10.60 -23.03
N SER A 447 -8.26 10.73 -23.79
CA SER A 447 -8.83 9.64 -24.60
C SER A 447 -7.84 9.12 -25.63
N GLU A 448 -7.11 10.02 -26.31
CA GLU A 448 -6.05 9.65 -27.26
C GLU A 448 -4.90 8.92 -26.56
N ALA A 449 -4.50 9.38 -25.37
CA ALA A 449 -3.50 8.66 -24.58
C ALA A 449 -3.98 7.25 -24.22
N PHE A 450 -5.25 7.07 -23.83
CA PHE A 450 -5.80 5.74 -23.53
C PHE A 450 -5.79 4.83 -24.75
N MET A 451 -6.16 5.33 -25.94
CA MET A 451 -6.08 4.55 -27.18
C MET A 451 -4.65 4.07 -27.44
N ASN A 452 -3.67 4.98 -27.38
CA ASN A 452 -2.28 4.64 -27.63
C ASN A 452 -1.70 3.69 -26.56
N ILE A 453 -2.09 3.84 -25.29
CA ILE A 453 -1.67 2.93 -24.22
C ILE A 453 -2.23 1.53 -24.46
N GLN A 454 -3.50 1.44 -24.89
CA GLN A 454 -4.14 0.17 -25.15
C GLN A 454 -3.46 -0.57 -26.32
N ASP A 455 -3.10 0.16 -27.38
CA ASP A 455 -2.32 -0.38 -28.50
C ASP A 455 -0.90 -0.78 -28.06
N ASP A 456 -0.21 0.06 -27.27
CA ASP A 456 1.09 -0.30 -26.71
C ASP A 456 1.00 -1.64 -25.95
N LEU A 457 0.05 -1.77 -25.01
CA LEU A 457 -0.13 -2.98 -24.19
C LEU A 457 -0.34 -4.23 -25.04
N TYR A 458 -1.15 -4.11 -26.10
CA TYR A 458 -1.40 -5.20 -27.03
C TYR A 458 -0.11 -5.60 -27.78
N ASP A 459 0.61 -4.62 -28.34
CA ASP A 459 1.75 -4.83 -29.23
C ASP A 459 2.96 -5.53 -28.58
N PHE A 460 3.18 -5.36 -27.27
CA PHE A 460 4.29 -6.04 -26.57
C PHE A 460 3.90 -7.36 -25.89
N GLY A 461 2.80 -7.99 -26.32
CA GLY A 461 2.44 -9.35 -25.91
C GLY A 461 1.57 -9.42 -24.66
N ASN A 462 0.88 -8.34 -24.30
CA ASN A 462 -0.11 -8.31 -23.22
C ASN A 462 -1.50 -8.00 -23.79
N PRO A 463 -2.10 -8.92 -24.57
CA PRO A 463 -3.36 -8.68 -25.29
C PRO A 463 -4.56 -8.43 -24.34
N GLU A 464 -4.46 -8.89 -23.09
CA GLU A 464 -5.42 -8.60 -22.01
C GLU A 464 -5.05 -7.38 -21.17
N GLY A 465 -4.05 -6.61 -21.60
CA GLY A 465 -3.63 -5.38 -20.96
C GLY A 465 -4.81 -4.45 -20.75
N THR A 466 -4.95 -3.99 -19.50
CA THR A 466 -6.14 -3.29 -19.05
C THR A 466 -5.74 -1.92 -18.50
N ILE A 467 -6.48 -0.89 -18.89
CA ILE A 467 -6.47 0.42 -18.24
C ILE A 467 -7.62 0.44 -17.23
N LEU A 468 -7.28 0.59 -15.95
CA LEU A 468 -8.26 0.77 -14.90
C LEU A 468 -8.44 2.27 -14.63
N THR A 469 -9.68 2.73 -14.56
CA THR A 469 -10.01 4.09 -14.15
C THR A 469 -10.78 4.07 -12.85
N HIS A 470 -10.23 4.68 -11.81
CA HIS A 470 -10.82 4.75 -10.48
C HIS A 470 -11.32 6.18 -10.25
N LEU A 471 -12.64 6.40 -10.32
CA LEU A 471 -13.28 7.67 -9.96
C LEU A 471 -13.46 7.72 -8.43
N VAL A 472 -12.35 7.86 -7.71
CA VAL A 472 -12.27 7.69 -6.24
C VAL A 472 -11.78 8.94 -5.50
N ALA A 473 -11.45 10.01 -6.23
CA ALA A 473 -11.01 11.29 -5.66
C ALA A 473 -12.09 12.38 -5.83
N GLY A 474 -11.79 13.61 -5.41
CA GLY A 474 -12.80 14.66 -5.26
C GLY A 474 -13.65 14.49 -4.00
N GLY A 475 -14.77 15.19 -3.90
CA GLY A 475 -15.65 15.12 -2.72
C GLY A 475 -14.89 15.40 -1.41
N GLN A 476 -15.04 14.53 -0.42
CA GLN A 476 -14.30 14.62 0.85
C GLN A 476 -12.78 14.42 0.69
N VAL A 477 -12.31 13.65 -0.30
CA VAL A 477 -10.85 13.50 -0.56
C VAL A 477 -10.21 14.84 -0.87
N ALA A 478 -10.91 15.73 -1.58
CA ALA A 478 -10.40 17.06 -1.93
C ALA A 478 -10.42 18.06 -0.75
N LYS A 479 -11.16 17.76 0.33
CA LYS A 479 -11.24 18.63 1.52
C LYS A 479 -10.12 18.39 2.54
N GLY A 480 -9.49 17.22 2.51
CA GLY A 480 -8.36 16.92 3.41
C GLY A 480 -7.14 17.78 3.10
N THR A 481 -6.33 18.08 4.12
CA THR A 481 -5.14 18.93 3.96
C THR A 481 -3.83 18.13 4.02
N THR A 482 -2.78 18.69 3.42
CA THR A 482 -1.41 18.14 3.49
C THR A 482 -0.73 18.38 4.83
N ALA A 483 -1.30 19.26 5.66
CA ALA A 483 -0.83 19.47 7.03
C ALA A 483 -1.22 18.31 7.95
N GLU A 484 -2.38 17.68 7.71
CA GLU A 484 -2.94 16.61 8.54
C GLU A 484 -2.40 15.22 8.18
N THR A 485 -2.08 15.00 6.89
CA THR A 485 -1.64 13.70 6.36
C THR A 485 -0.44 13.86 5.43
N SER A 486 0.40 12.84 5.34
CA SER A 486 1.56 12.83 4.44
C SER A 486 1.26 12.30 3.04
N VAL A 487 0.01 11.92 2.78
CA VAL A 487 -0.41 11.42 1.46
C VAL A 487 -0.06 12.43 0.38
N LEU A 488 0.33 11.92 -0.79
CA LEU A 488 0.71 12.73 -1.94
C LEU A 488 -0.29 13.87 -2.18
N PRO A 489 0.12 15.15 -2.17
CA PRO A 489 -0.79 16.29 -2.31
C PRO A 489 -1.65 16.28 -3.58
N ALA A 490 -1.20 15.60 -4.63
CA ALA A 490 -1.94 15.46 -5.88
C ALA A 490 -3.32 14.79 -5.70
N TRP A 491 -3.50 13.93 -4.68
CA TRP A 491 -4.80 13.35 -4.34
C TRP A 491 -5.88 14.40 -4.11
N ARG A 492 -5.52 15.52 -3.47
CA ARG A 492 -6.47 16.59 -3.11
C ARG A 492 -6.97 17.36 -4.34
N ARG A 493 -6.27 17.26 -5.46
CA ARG A 493 -6.61 17.89 -6.75
C ARG A 493 -7.03 16.87 -7.82
N ALA A 494 -6.91 15.58 -7.53
CA ALA A 494 -7.26 14.51 -8.45
C ALA A 494 -8.78 14.36 -8.59
N LEU A 495 -9.21 13.88 -9.74
CA LEU A 495 -10.55 13.33 -9.93
C LEU A 495 -10.50 11.81 -10.04
N MET A 496 -9.48 11.31 -10.74
CA MET A 496 -9.37 9.91 -11.12
C MET A 496 -7.96 9.40 -10.84
N HIS A 497 -7.86 8.15 -10.39
CA HIS A 497 -6.62 7.39 -10.39
C HIS A 497 -6.66 6.39 -11.55
N VAL A 498 -5.66 6.44 -12.44
CA VAL A 498 -5.56 5.55 -13.60
C VAL A 498 -4.43 4.56 -13.37
N VAL A 499 -4.71 3.28 -13.55
CA VAL A 499 -3.74 2.18 -13.43
C VAL A 499 -3.63 1.45 -14.76
N LEU A 500 -2.41 1.12 -15.16
CA LEU A 500 -2.09 0.30 -16.32
C LEU A 500 -1.65 -1.06 -15.80
N VAL A 501 -2.27 -2.13 -16.27
CA VAL A 501 -1.96 -3.50 -15.82
C VAL A 501 -1.23 -4.25 -16.93
N ALA A 502 -0.07 -4.79 -16.58
CA ALA A 502 0.59 -5.79 -17.41
C ALA A 502 0.91 -7.06 -16.62
N SER A 503 0.85 -8.18 -17.32
CA SER A 503 1.07 -9.52 -16.77
C SER A 503 1.85 -10.38 -17.74
N TRP A 504 2.32 -11.54 -17.27
CA TRP A 504 2.97 -12.55 -18.09
C TRP A 504 2.82 -13.94 -17.45
N LEU A 505 3.08 -14.99 -18.23
CA LEU A 505 2.99 -16.38 -17.78
C LEU A 505 4.26 -16.80 -17.05
N THR A 506 4.18 -17.84 -16.22
CA THR A 506 5.31 -18.34 -15.41
C THR A 506 6.54 -18.68 -16.26
N GLU A 507 6.31 -19.27 -17.43
CA GLU A 507 7.31 -19.69 -18.40
C GLU A 507 7.88 -18.56 -19.27
N THR A 508 7.32 -17.35 -19.21
CA THR A 508 7.79 -16.22 -20.03
C THR A 508 9.27 -15.94 -19.74
N PRO A 509 10.16 -15.90 -20.76
CA PRO A 509 11.59 -15.69 -20.54
C PRO A 509 11.91 -14.35 -19.83
N PRO A 510 12.92 -14.29 -18.94
CA PRO A 510 13.25 -13.07 -18.19
C PRO A 510 13.48 -11.82 -19.04
N ALA A 511 14.01 -11.97 -20.26
CA ALA A 511 14.23 -10.85 -21.18
C ALA A 511 12.91 -10.22 -21.66
N GLU A 512 11.88 -11.05 -21.89
CA GLU A 512 10.54 -10.61 -22.29
C GLU A 512 9.80 -9.98 -21.11
N GLN A 513 9.90 -10.56 -19.91
CA GLN A 513 9.35 -9.95 -18.69
C GLN A 513 9.91 -8.54 -18.46
N GLN A 514 11.22 -8.36 -18.66
CA GLN A 514 11.86 -7.04 -18.57
C GLN A 514 11.40 -6.10 -19.69
N LEU A 515 11.14 -6.60 -20.89
CA LEU A 515 10.60 -5.81 -21.99
C LEU A 515 9.19 -5.28 -21.64
N VAL A 516 8.30 -6.15 -21.15
CA VAL A 516 6.95 -5.79 -20.69
C VAL A 516 7.02 -4.67 -19.65
N GLN A 517 7.87 -4.82 -18.62
CA GLN A 517 8.05 -3.80 -17.59
C GLN A 517 8.53 -2.46 -18.17
N ARG A 518 9.57 -2.46 -19.01
CA ARG A 518 10.08 -1.23 -19.64
C ARG A 518 9.01 -0.55 -20.50
N LYS A 519 8.25 -1.33 -21.26
CA LYS A 519 7.20 -0.82 -22.13
C LYS A 519 6.04 -0.24 -21.33
N LEU A 520 5.64 -0.87 -20.23
CA LEU A 520 4.66 -0.33 -19.29
C LEU A 520 5.09 1.04 -18.73
N THR A 521 6.36 1.16 -18.31
CA THR A 521 6.92 2.44 -17.86
C THR A 521 6.84 3.51 -18.96
N GLN A 522 7.18 3.16 -20.21
CA GLN A 522 7.09 4.05 -21.37
C GLN A 522 5.64 4.45 -21.68
N SER A 523 4.69 3.53 -21.64
CA SER A 523 3.26 3.84 -21.84
C SER A 523 2.73 4.76 -20.74
N THR A 524 3.18 4.58 -19.50
CA THR A 524 2.85 5.48 -18.38
C THR A 524 3.33 6.92 -18.63
N ASP A 525 4.39 7.14 -19.41
CA ASP A 525 4.87 8.50 -19.74
C ASP A 525 3.83 9.33 -20.49
N ARG A 526 2.93 8.70 -21.25
CA ARG A 526 1.82 9.40 -21.93
C ARG A 526 0.94 10.12 -20.91
N LEU A 527 0.67 9.48 -19.77
CA LEU A 527 -0.07 10.09 -18.66
C LEU A 527 0.78 11.11 -17.89
N ARG A 528 2.09 10.84 -17.68
CA ARG A 528 3.00 11.79 -17.02
C ARG A 528 3.04 13.14 -17.76
N LYS A 529 3.17 13.10 -19.09
CA LYS A 529 3.19 14.29 -19.97
C LYS A 529 1.88 15.09 -19.91
N LEU A 530 0.73 14.42 -19.79
CA LEU A 530 -0.58 15.07 -19.67
C LEU A 530 -0.85 15.65 -18.28
N THR A 531 -0.11 15.23 -17.26
CA THR A 531 -0.37 15.58 -15.85
C THR A 531 0.89 16.07 -15.12
N PRO A 532 1.54 17.13 -15.62
CA PRO A 532 2.71 17.70 -14.94
C PRO A 532 2.33 18.18 -13.53
N GLY A 533 3.21 17.93 -12.55
CA GLY A 533 2.96 18.27 -11.14
C GLY A 533 1.88 17.45 -10.44
N SER A 534 1.39 16.37 -11.08
CA SER A 534 0.64 15.29 -10.41
C SER A 534 1.61 14.24 -9.86
N GLY A 535 1.10 13.04 -9.53
CA GLY A 535 1.91 11.90 -9.12
C GLY A 535 1.19 10.58 -9.35
N ALA A 536 1.60 9.54 -8.63
CA ALA A 536 1.06 8.19 -8.69
C ALA A 536 0.73 7.71 -7.28
N TYR A 537 -0.23 6.78 -7.17
CA TYR A 537 -0.57 6.19 -5.89
C TYR A 537 0.48 5.15 -5.49
N VAL A 538 1.20 5.39 -4.39
CA VAL A 538 2.35 4.60 -3.93
C VAL A 538 2.10 3.09 -3.73
N ASN A 539 0.84 2.63 -3.65
CA ASN A 539 0.52 1.21 -3.53
C ASN A 539 0.15 0.53 -4.85
N GLU A 540 -0.26 1.29 -5.86
CA GLU A 540 -0.65 0.82 -7.19
C GLU A 540 0.18 1.60 -8.20
N ALA A 541 1.49 1.35 -8.28
CA ALA A 541 2.41 2.18 -9.05
C ALA A 541 3.48 1.37 -9.78
N ASP A 542 4.15 2.06 -10.70
CA ASP A 542 5.30 1.55 -11.43
C ASP A 542 6.48 1.24 -10.50
N PRO A 543 6.90 -0.03 -10.35
CA PRO A 543 8.09 -0.35 -9.58
C PRO A 543 9.35 0.28 -10.18
N ASN A 544 9.33 0.64 -11.46
CA ASN A 544 10.41 1.31 -12.17
C ASN A 544 10.12 2.82 -12.39
N GLU A 545 9.22 3.43 -11.61
CA GLU A 545 8.91 4.87 -11.70
C GLU A 545 10.21 5.71 -11.62
N PRO A 546 10.56 6.44 -12.70
CA PRO A 546 11.84 7.15 -12.79
C PRO A 546 12.03 8.22 -11.71
N ASP A 547 10.96 8.94 -11.36
CA ASP A 547 10.93 9.92 -10.27
C ASP A 547 9.99 9.45 -9.15
N TRP A 548 10.23 8.26 -8.60
CA TRP A 548 9.35 7.69 -7.58
C TRP A 548 9.21 8.59 -6.35
N LYS A 549 10.25 9.37 -5.98
CA LYS A 549 10.19 10.32 -4.87
C LYS A 549 9.17 11.42 -5.13
N GLY A 550 9.27 12.08 -6.29
CA GLY A 550 8.31 13.11 -6.69
C GLY A 550 6.92 12.53 -6.95
N ALA A 551 6.84 11.39 -7.61
CA ALA A 551 5.58 10.75 -7.98
C ALA A 551 4.80 10.23 -6.78
N PHE A 552 5.44 9.63 -5.78
CA PHE A 552 4.75 8.96 -4.66
C PHE A 552 4.57 9.87 -3.45
N PHE A 553 5.49 10.81 -3.24
CA PHE A 553 5.52 11.65 -2.03
C PHE A 553 5.53 13.15 -2.35
N GLY A 554 6.00 13.56 -3.52
CA GLY A 554 6.05 14.96 -3.94
C GLY A 554 6.82 15.83 -2.94
N ALA A 555 6.27 16.99 -2.62
CA ALA A 555 6.86 17.92 -1.66
C ALA A 555 7.04 17.34 -0.24
N ASN A 556 6.29 16.29 0.11
CA ASN A 556 6.34 15.68 1.44
C ASN A 556 7.61 14.83 1.65
N TYR A 557 8.33 14.43 0.59
CA TYR A 557 9.45 13.49 0.70
C TYR A 557 10.53 13.93 1.70
N LYS A 558 10.90 15.22 1.68
CA LYS A 558 11.96 15.75 2.57
C LYS A 558 11.57 15.62 4.05
N ARG A 559 10.33 15.95 4.41
CA ARG A 559 9.83 15.80 5.79
C ARG A 559 9.71 14.33 6.19
N LEU A 560 9.18 13.50 5.30
CA LEU A 560 9.10 12.05 5.49
C LEU A 560 10.48 11.44 5.74
N LYS A 561 11.49 11.82 4.95
CA LYS A 561 12.88 11.35 5.12
C LYS A 561 13.47 11.80 6.46
N SER A 562 13.23 13.05 6.86
CA SER A 562 13.68 13.54 8.17
C SER A 562 13.09 12.71 9.32
N ILE A 563 11.79 12.40 9.28
CA ILE A 563 11.12 11.56 10.29
C ILE A 563 11.66 10.14 10.25
N LYS A 564 11.85 9.57 9.05
CA LYS A 564 12.45 8.25 8.85
C LYS A 564 13.83 8.16 9.53
N ASP A 565 14.67 9.16 9.35
CA ASP A 565 16.02 9.19 9.92
C ASP A 565 16.01 9.31 11.45
N GLN A 566 14.95 9.90 12.02
CA GLN A 566 14.76 9.97 13.47
C GLN A 566 14.27 8.65 14.08
N VAL A 567 13.30 7.98 13.44
CA VAL A 567 12.68 6.77 14.01
C VAL A 567 13.41 5.47 13.64
N ASP A 568 14.24 5.51 12.60
CA ASP A 568 15.06 4.39 12.14
C ASP A 568 16.44 4.86 11.61
N PRO A 569 17.31 5.38 12.49
CA PRO A 569 18.61 5.94 12.11
C PRO A 569 19.60 4.90 11.55
N HIS A 570 19.34 3.60 11.75
CA HIS A 570 20.16 2.51 11.24
C HIS A 570 19.54 1.83 10.01
N GLY A 571 18.40 2.36 9.55
CA GLY A 571 17.68 1.92 8.37
C GLY A 571 17.21 0.48 8.42
N LEU A 572 16.89 -0.09 9.59
CA LEU A 572 16.36 -1.46 9.77
C LEU A 572 15.23 -1.79 8.80
N PHE A 573 14.30 -0.86 8.63
CA PHE A 573 13.16 -0.98 7.73
C PHE A 573 13.51 -0.40 6.36
N ALA A 574 13.74 -1.25 5.36
CA ALA A 574 14.00 -0.83 4.00
C ALA A 574 13.14 -1.64 3.02
N CYS A 575 12.43 -0.94 2.14
CA CYS A 575 11.60 -1.54 1.10
C CYS A 575 11.70 -0.76 -0.20
N HIS A 576 11.38 -1.41 -1.32
CA HIS A 576 11.55 -0.86 -2.67
C HIS A 576 10.71 0.41 -2.85
N ASN A 577 11.34 1.49 -3.32
CA ASN A 577 10.76 2.84 -3.48
C ASN A 577 10.01 3.36 -2.23
N CYS A 578 10.39 2.92 -1.05
CA CYS A 578 9.94 3.48 0.22
C CYS A 578 10.76 4.71 0.62
N VAL A 579 10.26 5.54 1.52
CA VAL A 579 11.00 6.67 2.10
C VAL A 579 12.34 6.18 2.66
N GLY A 580 13.45 6.77 2.18
CA GLY A 580 14.82 6.42 2.58
C GLY A 580 15.41 5.19 1.89
N SER A 581 14.69 4.55 0.96
CA SER A 581 15.22 3.43 0.18
C SER A 581 16.37 3.85 -0.75
N ASP A 582 16.48 5.12 -1.10
CA ASP A 582 17.58 5.64 -1.93
C ASP A 582 18.93 5.71 -1.22
N ASP A 583 18.97 5.46 0.09
CA ASP A 583 20.22 5.26 0.84
C ASP A 583 20.83 3.86 0.64
N TRP A 584 20.07 2.94 0.04
CA TRP A 584 20.45 1.54 -0.17
C TRP A 584 20.66 1.21 -1.66
N ASN A 585 21.40 0.15 -1.94
CA ASN A 585 21.52 -0.43 -3.28
C ASN A 585 20.19 -1.05 -3.74
N LYS A 586 20.10 -1.44 -5.02
CA LYS A 586 18.87 -1.97 -5.63
C LYS A 586 18.30 -3.18 -4.88
N ASP A 587 19.15 -4.03 -4.32
CA ASP A 587 18.72 -5.23 -3.58
C ASP A 587 18.32 -4.94 -2.12
N LEU A 588 18.54 -3.70 -1.65
CA LEU A 588 18.33 -3.25 -0.27
C LEU A 588 19.18 -3.99 0.76
N LEU A 589 20.34 -4.50 0.34
CA LEU A 589 21.26 -5.29 1.16
C LEU A 589 22.46 -4.47 1.64
N CYS A 590 22.85 -3.42 0.92
CA CYS A 590 24.00 -2.60 1.26
C CYS A 590 23.69 -1.11 1.09
N PRO A 591 24.31 -0.22 1.88
CA PRO A 591 24.26 1.21 1.63
C PRO A 591 24.80 1.52 0.24
N ARG A 592 24.21 2.50 -0.45
CA ARG A 592 24.77 3.01 -1.70
C ARG A 592 26.15 3.60 -1.44
N ARG A 593 27.12 3.23 -2.27
CA ARG A 593 28.40 3.95 -2.32
C ARG A 593 28.10 5.36 -2.83
N ARG A 594 28.45 6.38 -2.05
CA ARG A 594 28.34 7.78 -2.46
C ARG A 594 29.44 8.13 -3.45
#